data_AF-A0A6A6IVY6-F1
#
_entry.id   AF-A0A6A6IVY6-F1
#
_cell.length_a   1.000
_cell.length_b   1.000
_cell.length_c   1.000
_cell.angle_alpha   90.00
_cell.angle_beta   90.00
_cell.angle_gamma   90.00
#
_symmetry.space_group_name_H-M   'P 1'
#
loop_
_entity.id
_entity.type
_entity.pdbx_description
1 polymer ?
#
loop_
_entity_poly.entity_id
_entity_poly.type
_entity_poly.pdbx_seq_one_letter_code
_entity_poly.pdbx_strand_id
1 'polypeptide(L)'
;NQRESPLLRLPAELRNKIYSYVLGGRLWELKDTLTAGSREKNSMSLLRVCRQINAETASLPFELGTFSFESLSALMQWSQRMPPKQRDAVRSVRTAHCSSWD
;
A
#
# COMPACT_ATOMS: atom_id res chain seq x y z
N ASN A 1 3.98 -24.64 3.87
CA ASN A 1 3.56 -23.62 2.89
C ASN A 1 4.22 -23.79 1.52
N GLN A 2 5.55 -23.71 1.39
CA GLN A 2 6.19 -23.63 0.05
C GLN A 2 5.96 -24.87 -0.84
N ARG A 3 5.89 -26.07 -0.25
CA ARG A 3 5.66 -27.33 -0.99
C ARG A 3 4.22 -27.52 -1.47
N GLU A 4 3.26 -26.95 -0.75
CA GLU A 4 1.82 -27.19 -0.98
C GLU A 4 1.14 -26.02 -1.69
N SER A 5 1.63 -24.80 -1.48
CA SER A 5 1.04 -23.59 -2.07
C SER A 5 1.34 -23.53 -3.57
N PRO A 6 0.31 -23.50 -4.44
CA PRO A 6 0.52 -23.29 -5.88
C PRO A 6 1.22 -21.98 -6.18
N LEU A 7 0.93 -20.92 -5.41
CA LEU A 7 1.55 -19.60 -5.54
C LEU A 7 3.05 -19.63 -5.22
N LEU A 8 3.46 -20.30 -4.13
CA LEU A 8 4.86 -20.33 -3.70
C LEU A 8 5.74 -21.28 -4.52
N ARG A 9 5.14 -22.14 -5.35
CA ARG A 9 5.86 -22.96 -6.34
C ARG A 9 6.19 -22.21 -7.62
N LEU A 10 5.55 -21.06 -7.87
CA LEU A 10 5.87 -20.23 -9.04
C LEU A 10 7.24 -19.57 -8.88
N PRO A 11 7.98 -19.34 -9.98
CA PRO A 11 9.17 -18.48 -9.98
C PRO A 11 8.87 -17.07 -9.44
N ALA A 12 9.90 -16.41 -8.90
CA ALA A 12 9.77 -15.09 -8.27
C ALA A 12 9.16 -14.04 -9.21
N GLU A 13 9.49 -14.09 -10.50
CA GLU A 13 8.95 -13.17 -11.51
C GLU A 13 7.42 -13.23 -11.63
N LEU A 14 6.85 -14.44 -11.63
CA LEU A 14 5.40 -14.63 -11.70
C LEU A 14 4.73 -14.24 -10.39
N ARG A 15 5.37 -14.54 -9.25
CA ARG A 15 4.86 -14.09 -7.94
C ARG A 15 4.81 -12.56 -7.89
N ASN A 16 5.88 -11.87 -8.32
CA ASN A 16 5.95 -10.42 -8.36
C ASN A 16 4.87 -9.80 -9.25
N LYS A 17 4.58 -10.38 -10.42
CA LYS A 17 3.47 -9.96 -11.28
C LYS A 17 2.12 -10.12 -10.57
N ILE A 18 1.88 -11.26 -9.92
CA ILE A 18 0.63 -11.47 -9.17
C ILE A 18 0.53 -10.44 -8.03
N TYR A 19 1.60 -10.24 -7.28
CA TYR A 19 1.62 -9.26 -6.19
C TYR A 19 1.37 -7.84 -6.70
N SER A 20 1.92 -7.44 -7.84
CA SER A 20 1.69 -6.11 -8.39
C SER A 20 0.22 -5.90 -8.78
N TYR A 21 -0.44 -6.93 -9.32
CA TYR A 21 -1.88 -6.86 -9.61
C TYR A 21 -2.75 -6.82 -8.35
N VAL A 22 -2.37 -7.56 -7.31
CA VAL A 22 -3.17 -7.66 -6.07
C VAL A 22 -2.94 -6.46 -5.15
N LEU A 23 -1.73 -5.91 -5.11
CA LEU A 23 -1.33 -4.88 -4.13
C LEU A 23 -1.12 -3.49 -4.74
N GLY A 24 -0.93 -3.39 -6.06
CA GLY A 24 -0.69 -2.14 -6.76
C GLY A 24 -1.96 -1.45 -7.26
N GLY A 25 -1.81 -0.22 -7.75
CA GLY A 25 -2.90 0.55 -8.35
C GLY A 25 -3.94 1.08 -7.35
N ARG A 26 -3.63 0.98 -6.05
CA ARG A 26 -4.56 1.34 -4.98
C ARG A 26 -4.49 2.80 -4.62
N LEU A 27 -5.66 3.41 -4.43
CA LEU A 27 -5.81 4.72 -3.83
C LEU A 27 -6.05 4.57 -2.33
N TRP A 28 -5.13 5.10 -1.54
CA TRP A 28 -5.24 5.21 -0.09
C TRP A 28 -5.73 6.62 0.23
N GLU A 29 -6.95 6.74 0.72
CA GLU A 29 -7.51 8.02 1.15
C GLU A 29 -7.13 8.22 2.62
N LEU A 30 -6.29 9.22 2.88
CA LEU A 30 -5.97 9.64 4.23
C LEU A 30 -6.84 10.82 4.60
N LYS A 31 -7.81 10.54 5.47
CA LYS A 31 -8.60 11.57 6.15
C LYS A 31 -7.82 12.13 7.33
N ASP A 32 -8.25 13.30 7.83
CA ASP A 32 -7.62 14.04 8.94
C ASP A 32 -7.31 13.19 10.20
N THR A 33 -7.94 12.02 10.38
CA THR A 33 -7.69 11.08 11.49
C THR A 33 -6.41 10.23 11.36
N LEU A 34 -5.53 10.50 10.38
CA LEU A 34 -4.24 9.80 10.19
C LEU A 34 -4.37 8.30 9.87
N THR A 35 -5.58 7.83 9.60
CA THR A 35 -5.87 6.46 9.17
C THR A 35 -5.95 6.42 7.66
N ALA A 36 -4.99 5.72 7.04
CA ALA A 36 -5.05 5.40 5.62
C ALA A 36 -6.11 4.32 5.39
N GLY A 37 -7.27 4.70 4.87
CA GLY A 37 -8.30 3.76 4.43
C GLY A 37 -8.08 3.40 2.97
N SER A 38 -8.24 2.12 2.61
CA SER A 38 -8.44 1.73 1.22
C SER A 38 -9.92 1.50 0.95
N ARG A 39 -10.40 1.91 -0.23
CA ARG A 39 -11.76 1.59 -0.68
C ARG A 39 -11.96 0.07 -0.89
N GLU A 40 -10.88 -0.65 -1.16
CA GLU A 40 -10.89 -2.09 -1.35
C GLU A 40 -10.88 -2.84 -0.01
N LYS A 41 -11.83 -3.79 0.13
CA LYS A 41 -11.83 -4.75 1.23
C LYS A 41 -10.58 -5.62 1.13
N ASN A 42 -9.93 -5.90 2.27
CA ASN A 42 -8.80 -6.84 2.39
C ASN A 42 -7.51 -6.42 1.67
N SER A 43 -7.28 -5.13 1.45
CA SER A 43 -6.11 -4.63 0.72
C SER A 43 -4.78 -5.16 1.28
N MET A 44 -4.62 -5.25 2.60
CA MET A 44 -3.39 -5.78 3.21
C MET A 44 -3.48 -7.26 3.64
N SER A 45 -4.53 -7.98 3.26
CA SER A 45 -4.76 -9.36 3.73
C SER A 45 -3.66 -10.33 3.28
N LEU A 46 -3.12 -10.15 2.07
CA LEU A 46 -2.07 -11.00 1.50
C LEU A 46 -0.79 -10.96 2.37
N LEU A 47 -0.47 -9.80 2.95
CA LEU A 47 0.69 -9.62 3.84
C LEU A 47 0.57 -10.44 5.13
N ARG A 48 -0.64 -10.91 5.49
CA ARG A 48 -0.91 -11.65 6.73
C ARG A 48 -0.93 -13.17 6.55
N VAL A 49 -0.78 -13.68 5.32
CA VAL A 49 -0.95 -15.11 5.02
C VAL A 49 0.23 -15.94 5.57
N CYS A 50 1.46 -15.56 5.26
CA CYS A 50 2.65 -16.24 5.81
C CYS A 50 3.90 -15.35 5.75
N ARG A 51 4.97 -15.78 6.46
CA ARG A 51 6.23 -15.02 6.57
C ARG A 51 6.91 -14.77 5.22
N GLN A 52 6.86 -15.74 4.30
CA GLN A 52 7.47 -15.58 2.97
C GLN A 52 6.77 -14.49 2.16
N ILE A 53 5.44 -14.58 2.03
CA ILE A 53 4.65 -13.57 1.30
C ILE A 53 4.81 -12.20 1.96
N ASN A 54 4.77 -12.13 3.29
CA ASN A 54 5.02 -10.89 4.01
C ASN A 54 6.39 -10.28 3.65
N ALA A 55 7.47 -11.07 3.70
CA ALA A 55 8.80 -10.60 3.37
C ALA A 55 8.93 -10.12 1.91
N GLU A 56 8.25 -10.80 0.97
CA GLU A 56 8.25 -10.44 -0.45
C GLU A 56 7.40 -9.20 -0.77
N THR A 57 6.35 -8.93 0.01
CA THR A 57 5.31 -7.96 -0.37
C THR A 57 5.14 -6.76 0.54
N ALA A 58 5.77 -6.74 1.72
CA ALA A 58 5.53 -5.69 2.73
C ALA A 58 5.74 -4.25 2.22
N SER A 59 6.64 -4.04 1.26
CA SER A 59 6.89 -2.72 0.66
C SER A 59 5.94 -2.38 -0.49
N LEU A 60 5.38 -3.38 -1.18
CA LEU A 60 4.63 -3.18 -2.43
C LEU A 60 3.39 -2.28 -2.31
N PRO A 61 2.57 -2.35 -1.23
CA PRO A 61 1.45 -1.42 -1.06
C PRO A 61 1.86 0.05 -1.06
N PHE A 62 3.08 0.34 -0.63
CA PHE A 62 3.64 1.69 -0.57
C PHE A 62 4.31 2.09 -1.89
N GLU A 63 5.02 1.15 -2.52
CA GLU A 63 5.70 1.38 -3.82
C GLU A 63 4.72 1.55 -4.99
N LEU A 64 3.62 0.81 -4.96
CA LEU A 64 2.66 0.73 -6.07
C LEU A 64 1.32 1.41 -5.75
N GLY A 65 1.17 1.93 -4.53
CA GLY A 65 -0.01 2.66 -4.08
C GLY A 65 0.12 4.16 -4.33
N THR A 66 -1.02 4.81 -4.50
CA THR A 66 -1.14 6.28 -4.50
C THR A 66 -1.80 6.72 -3.19
N PHE A 67 -1.16 7.65 -2.49
CA PHE A 67 -1.69 8.21 -1.24
C PHE A 67 -2.31 9.58 -1.51
N SER A 68 -3.59 9.72 -1.17
CA SER A 68 -4.35 10.96 -1.34
C SER A 68 -4.54 11.65 -0.01
N PHE A 69 -4.22 12.94 0.05
CA PHE A 69 -4.31 13.75 1.26
C PHE A 69 -5.20 14.96 1.01
N GLU A 70 -6.04 15.30 1.99
CA GLU A 70 -6.91 16.49 1.93
C GLU A 70 -6.13 17.80 2.19
N SER A 71 -4.98 17.72 2.85
CA SER A 71 -4.16 18.89 3.20
C SER A 71 -2.67 18.57 3.26
N LEU A 72 -1.84 19.60 3.09
CA LEU A 72 -0.37 19.48 3.25
C LEU A 72 0.01 19.16 4.71
N SER A 73 -0.76 19.65 5.67
CA SER A 73 -0.57 19.34 7.10
C SER A 73 -0.81 17.86 7.38
N ALA A 74 -1.84 17.24 6.79
CA ALA A 74 -2.09 15.80 6.89
C ALA A 74 -0.93 14.98 6.28
N LEU A 75 -0.40 15.40 5.12
CA LEU A 75 0.78 14.77 4.51
C LEU A 75 2.01 14.84 5.42
N MET A 76 2.31 16.02 6.00
CA MET A 76 3.47 16.20 6.88
C MET A 76 3.35 15.36 8.15
N GLN A 77 2.19 15.34 8.80
CA GLN A 77 1.96 14.55 10.01
C GLN A 77 2.04 13.05 9.73
N TRP A 78 1.42 12.58 8.64
CA TRP A 78 1.50 11.19 8.22
C TRP A 78 2.95 10.78 7.91
N SER A 79 3.67 11.62 7.17
CA SER A 79 5.08 11.39 6.87
C SER A 79 5.85 11.18 8.16
N GLN A 80 5.78 12.09 9.14
CA GLN A 80 6.51 11.98 10.41
C GLN A 80 6.19 10.69 11.20
N ARG A 81 4.93 10.23 11.21
CA ARG A 81 4.49 9.05 11.96
C ARG A 81 4.84 7.73 11.28
N MET A 82 5.06 7.73 9.97
CA MET A 82 5.30 6.52 9.19
C MET A 82 6.74 5.98 9.38
N PRO A 83 6.93 4.66 9.56
CA PRO A 83 8.25 4.06 9.62
C PRO A 83 9.12 4.41 8.40
N PRO A 84 10.42 4.76 8.57
CA PRO A 84 11.27 5.23 7.48
C PRO A 84 11.24 4.32 6.25
N LYS A 85 11.39 3.00 6.47
CA LYS A 85 11.37 2.01 5.39
C LYS A 85 10.09 2.03 4.54
N GLN A 86 8.92 2.29 5.15
CA GLN A 86 7.66 2.37 4.41
C GLN A 86 7.52 3.72 3.73
N ARG A 87 8.00 4.79 4.36
CA ARG A 87 7.99 6.15 3.82
C ARG A 87 8.86 6.27 2.57
N ASP A 88 10.08 5.74 2.63
CA ASP A 88 11.04 5.78 1.52
C ASP A 88 10.57 4.96 0.30
N ALA A 89 9.67 4.01 0.53
CA ALA A 89 9.05 3.21 -0.51
C ALA A 89 7.94 3.96 -1.26
N VAL A 90 7.41 5.06 -0.73
CA VAL A 90 6.27 5.79 -1.32
C VAL A 90 6.70 6.49 -2.60
N ARG A 91 6.04 6.18 -3.72
CA ARG A 91 6.36 6.76 -5.03
C ARG A 91 5.29 7.69 -5.60
N SER A 92 4.10 7.74 -5.01
CA SER A 92 2.98 8.50 -5.56
C SER A 92 2.12 9.10 -4.46
N VAL A 93 2.06 10.42 -4.46
CA VAL A 93 1.22 11.23 -3.57
C VAL A 93 0.38 12.17 -4.43
N ARG A 94 -0.88 12.36 -4.07
CA ARG A 94 -1.78 13.33 -4.71
C ARG A 94 -2.50 14.14 -3.64
N THR A 95 -2.82 15.38 -3.97
CA THR A 95 -3.74 16.18 -3.17
C THR A 95 -5.16 15.85 -3.64
N ALA A 96 -6.06 15.57 -2.70
CA ALA A 96 -7.48 15.60 -2.99
C ALA A 96 -7.80 17.07 -3.31
N HIS A 97 -8.24 17.34 -4.53
CA HIS A 97 -8.65 18.70 -4.90
C HIS A 97 -9.91 19.00 -4.08
N CYS A 98 -9.76 19.75 -2.98
CA CYS A 98 -10.90 20.33 -2.29
C CYS A 98 -11.43 21.45 -3.19
N SER A 99 -12.32 21.11 -4.12
CA SER A 99 -13.18 22.11 -4.75
C SER A 99 -14.25 22.47 -3.73
N SER A 100 -13.89 23.35 -2.78
CA SER A 100 -14.86 24.08 -1.98
C SER A 100 -15.52 25.12 -2.88
N TRP A 101 -16.62 24.74 -3.51
CA TRP A 101 -17.65 25.70 -3.92
C TRP A 101 -18.84 25.47 -3.01
N ASP A 102 -19.30 26.58 -2.42
CA ASP A 102 -20.35 26.81 -1.42
C ASP A 102 -19.89 26.92 0.04
#